data_AF-A0A9D3RZZ4-F1
#
_entry.id   AF-A0A9D3RZZ4-F1
#
_cell.length_a   1.000
_cell.length_b   1.000
_cell.length_c   1.000
_cell.angle_alpha   90.00
_cell.angle_beta   90.00
_cell.angle_gamma   90.00
#
_symmetry.space_group_name_H-M   'P 1'
#
loop_
_entity.id
_entity.type
_entity.pdbx_description
1 polymer ?
#
loop_
_entity_poly.entity_id
_entity_poly.type
_entity_poly.pdbx_seq_one_letter_code
_entity_poly.pdbx_strand_id
1 'polypeptide(L)'
;MACVSPRAVQGPMAYFGEGEGPIHADNVKCAGGERSLADCIKQPVGTHNCRHSEDAGVICTGQQDADPVASLCGLRLTHTRQKRIIGGENSLRGGWPWQAAIRLRVSQGEGRLVCGATLISSCWILTSAHCFKR
;
A
#
# COMPACT_ATOMS: atom_id res chain seq x y z
N MET A 1 -12.58 -3.92 2.68
CA MET A 1 -11.58 -3.22 1.85
C MET A 1 -12.11 -3.18 0.43
N ALA A 2 -12.52 -2.02 -0.09
CA ALA A 2 -12.91 -1.90 -1.50
C ALA A 2 -11.71 -1.35 -2.30
N CYS A 3 -11.47 -1.91 -3.48
CA CYS A 3 -10.45 -1.41 -4.40
C CYS A 3 -11.01 -0.15 -5.07
N VAL A 4 -10.57 1.05 -4.65
CA VAL A 4 -11.13 2.32 -5.15
C VAL A 4 -10.56 2.68 -6.54
N SER A 5 -9.40 2.12 -6.91
CA SER A 5 -8.81 2.26 -8.25
C SER A 5 -8.05 0.99 -8.63
N PRO A 6 -8.76 -0.07 -9.04
CA PRO A 6 -8.12 -1.28 -9.53
C PRO A 6 -7.42 -0.99 -10.85
N ARG A 7 -6.10 -1.23 -10.90
CA ARG A 7 -5.45 -1.46 -12.20
C ARG A 7 -5.66 -2.91 -12.56
N ALA A 8 -6.45 -3.14 -13.61
CA ALA A 8 -6.52 -4.44 -14.26
C ALA A 8 -5.14 -4.75 -14.83
N VAL A 9 -4.48 -5.76 -14.29
CA VAL A 9 -3.25 -6.28 -14.87
C VAL A 9 -3.68 -7.32 -15.90
N GLN A 10 -3.42 -7.04 -17.18
CA GLN A 10 -3.56 -8.05 -18.22
C GLN A 10 -2.37 -9.01 -18.09
N GLY A 11 -2.54 -10.02 -17.24
CA GLY A 11 -1.58 -11.11 -17.05
C GLY A 11 -2.10 -12.40 -17.68
N PRO A 12 -1.22 -13.34 -18.05
CA PRO A 12 -1.67 -14.68 -18.41
C PRO A 12 -2.41 -15.32 -17.23
N MET A 13 -3.47 -16.05 -17.55
CA MET A 13 -4.00 -17.22 -16.83
C MET A 13 -3.77 -17.21 -15.30
N ALA A 14 -4.72 -16.67 -14.52
CA ALA A 14 -4.67 -16.68 -13.05
C ALA A 14 -3.35 -16.12 -12.46
N TYR A 15 -2.99 -14.90 -12.86
CA TYR A 15 -1.73 -14.24 -12.48
C TYR A 15 -1.41 -14.24 -10.97
N PHE A 16 -2.43 -14.25 -10.10
CA PHE A 16 -2.28 -14.26 -8.63
C PHE A 16 -2.49 -15.65 -8.01
N GLY A 17 -2.59 -16.70 -8.82
CA GLY A 17 -3.05 -18.03 -8.43
C GLY A 17 -4.52 -18.26 -8.79
N GLU A 18 -4.86 -19.53 -8.93
CA GLU A 18 -6.22 -20.00 -9.20
C GLU A 18 -7.08 -19.90 -7.92
N GLY A 19 -8.31 -19.43 -8.07
CA GLY A 19 -9.30 -19.49 -7.01
C GLY A 19 -9.86 -20.90 -6.81
N GLU A 20 -10.68 -21.05 -5.77
CA GLU A 20 -11.46 -22.27 -5.52
C GLU A 20 -12.93 -21.90 -5.32
N GLY A 21 -13.84 -22.76 -5.78
CA GLY A 21 -15.27 -22.61 -5.58
C GLY A 21 -16.01 -22.07 -6.82
N PRO A 22 -17.26 -21.59 -6.66
CA PRO A 22 -18.07 -21.18 -7.81
C PRO A 22 -17.55 -19.87 -8.42
N ILE A 23 -17.49 -19.84 -9.76
CA ILE A 23 -17.21 -18.61 -10.51
C ILE A 23 -18.54 -17.89 -10.77
N HIS A 24 -18.61 -16.62 -10.37
CA HIS A 24 -19.88 -15.90 -10.36
C HIS A 24 -20.10 -14.99 -11.58
N ALA A 25 -19.03 -14.54 -12.24
CA ALA A 25 -19.11 -13.56 -13.31
C ALA A 25 -18.14 -13.91 -14.44
N ASP A 26 -18.60 -13.69 -15.68
CA ASP A 26 -17.83 -13.85 -16.91
C ASP A 26 -18.09 -12.66 -17.83
N ASN A 27 -17.11 -12.35 -18.67
CA ASN A 27 -17.16 -11.30 -19.68
C ASN A 27 -17.54 -9.92 -19.10
N VAL A 28 -16.98 -9.61 -17.92
CA VAL A 28 -17.21 -8.34 -17.23
C VAL A 28 -16.60 -7.19 -18.02
N LYS A 29 -17.43 -6.22 -18.40
CA LYS A 29 -17.05 -5.00 -19.12
C LYS A 29 -17.51 -3.79 -18.33
N CYS A 30 -16.56 -3.06 -17.77
CA CYS A 30 -16.79 -1.83 -17.00
C CYS A 30 -16.31 -0.60 -17.79
N ALA A 31 -16.99 0.52 -17.64
CA ALA A 31 -16.62 1.82 -18.21
C ALA A 31 -15.74 2.67 -17.28
N GLY A 32 -15.66 2.32 -15.99
CA GLY A 32 -14.85 3.00 -14.98
C GLY A 32 -15.64 3.98 -14.09
N GLY A 33 -16.97 4.02 -14.21
CA GLY A 33 -17.86 4.84 -13.37
C GLY A 33 -18.72 4.03 -12.39
N GLU A 34 -18.58 2.71 -12.42
CA GLU A 34 -19.34 1.76 -11.60
C GLU A 34 -18.88 1.77 -10.14
N ARG A 35 -19.81 1.53 -9.21
CA ARG A 35 -19.48 1.46 -7.76
C ARG A 35 -19.05 0.05 -7.35
N SER A 36 -19.41 -0.95 -8.15
CA SER A 36 -19.06 -2.35 -7.94
C SER A 36 -18.99 -3.11 -9.26
N LEU A 37 -18.31 -4.26 -9.28
CA LEU A 37 -18.30 -5.17 -10.43
C LEU A 37 -19.69 -5.71 -10.76
N ALA A 38 -20.62 -5.69 -9.81
CA ALA A 38 -22.01 -6.07 -10.03
C ALA A 38 -22.79 -5.04 -10.87
N ASP A 39 -22.32 -3.80 -10.98
CA ASP A 39 -22.96 -2.76 -11.80
C ASP A 39 -22.47 -2.79 -13.26
N CYS A 40 -21.38 -3.50 -13.54
CA CYS A 40 -20.83 -3.63 -14.88
C CYS A 40 -21.69 -4.54 -15.78
N ILE A 41 -21.54 -4.37 -17.09
CA ILE A 41 -22.11 -5.27 -18.09
C ILE A 41 -21.41 -6.62 -17.96
N LYS A 42 -22.20 -7.68 -17.78
CA LYS A 42 -21.71 -9.06 -17.58
C LYS A 42 -22.80 -10.07 -17.98
N GLN A 43 -22.40 -11.32 -18.15
CA GLN A 43 -23.36 -12.42 -18.30
C GLN A 43 -24.20 -12.62 -17.02
N PRO A 44 -25.35 -13.30 -17.10
CA PRO A 44 -26.11 -13.68 -15.91
C PRO A 44 -25.21 -14.40 -14.89
N VAL A 45 -25.36 -14.06 -13.61
CA VAL A 45 -24.53 -14.65 -12.54
C VAL A 45 -24.62 -16.18 -12.57
N GLY A 46 -23.47 -16.84 -12.52
CA GLY A 46 -23.38 -18.31 -12.60
C GLY A 46 -23.47 -18.89 -14.02
N THR A 47 -23.65 -18.06 -15.06
CA THR A 47 -23.45 -18.46 -16.46
C THR A 47 -22.06 -18.04 -16.89
N HIS A 48 -21.15 -19.01 -17.03
CA HIS A 48 -19.77 -18.79 -17.46
C HIS A 48 -19.20 -20.06 -18.09
N ASN A 49 -18.15 -19.90 -18.90
CA ASN A 49 -17.30 -20.99 -19.36
C ASN A 49 -15.86 -20.91 -18.80
N CYS A 50 -15.61 -19.94 -17.90
CA CYS A 50 -14.31 -19.74 -17.29
C CYS A 50 -13.86 -20.94 -16.46
N ARG A 51 -12.56 -21.20 -16.49
CA ARG A 51 -11.85 -22.01 -15.50
C ARG A 51 -11.16 -21.11 -14.47
N HIS A 52 -10.77 -21.66 -13.32
CA HIS A 52 -9.98 -20.91 -12.35
C HIS A 52 -8.61 -20.47 -12.89
N SER A 53 -8.08 -21.21 -13.88
CA SER A 53 -6.92 -20.77 -14.66
C SER A 53 -7.15 -19.46 -15.43
N GLU A 54 -8.38 -18.96 -15.53
CA GLU A 54 -8.75 -17.70 -16.18
C GLU A 54 -9.13 -16.61 -15.17
N ASP A 55 -8.95 -16.85 -13.87
CA ASP A 55 -9.31 -15.91 -12.82
C ASP A 55 -8.56 -14.59 -12.98
N ALA A 56 -9.32 -13.49 -12.90
CA ALA A 56 -8.79 -12.13 -13.01
C ALA A 56 -8.50 -11.58 -11.61
N GLY A 57 -7.28 -11.05 -11.42
CA GLY A 57 -6.92 -10.31 -10.21
C GLY A 57 -6.55 -8.86 -10.51
N VAL A 58 -6.67 -8.01 -9.49
CA VAL A 58 -6.38 -6.57 -9.59
C VAL A 58 -5.38 -6.17 -8.53
N ILE A 59 -4.49 -5.24 -8.87
CA ILE A 59 -3.65 -4.57 -7.88
C ILE A 59 -4.35 -3.28 -7.50
N CYS A 60 -4.67 -3.15 -6.21
CA CYS A 60 -5.14 -1.89 -5.65
C CYS A 60 -3.94 -1.03 -5.32
N THR A 61 -3.67 -0.03 -6.15
CA THR A 61 -2.83 1.09 -5.71
C THR A 61 -3.68 1.91 -4.76
N GLY A 62 -3.29 1.99 -3.49
CA GLY A 62 -4.01 2.77 -2.50
C GLY A 62 -4.03 4.24 -2.90
N GLN A 63 -5.09 4.68 -3.56
CA GLN A 63 -5.43 6.09 -3.67
C GLN A 63 -6.05 6.48 -2.32
N GLN A 64 -5.21 6.61 -1.29
CA GLN A 64 -5.45 7.73 -0.39
C GLN A 64 -5.28 8.95 -1.28
N ASP A 65 -6.09 9.98 -1.09
CA ASP A 65 -5.86 11.31 -1.65
C ASP A 65 -4.40 11.70 -1.40
N ALA A 66 -3.53 11.34 -2.33
CA ALA A 66 -2.15 11.69 -2.29
C ALA A 66 -2.20 13.11 -2.80
N ASP A 67 -2.33 14.04 -1.85
CA ASP A 67 -1.70 15.34 -2.00
C ASP A 67 -0.43 15.11 -2.83
N PRO A 68 -0.26 15.74 -4.00
CA PRO A 68 0.91 15.51 -4.85
C PRO A 68 2.23 15.63 -4.06
N VAL A 69 2.19 16.41 -2.98
CA VAL A 69 3.22 16.62 -1.96
C VAL A 69 3.61 15.35 -1.17
N ALA A 70 2.68 14.43 -0.90
CA ALA A 70 2.93 13.19 -0.16
C ALA A 70 3.69 12.13 -0.98
N SER A 71 3.70 12.25 -2.31
CA SER A 71 4.47 11.39 -3.22
C SER A 71 5.86 11.96 -3.55
N LEU A 72 6.16 13.19 -3.15
CA LEU A 72 7.47 13.82 -3.31
C LEU A 72 8.37 13.45 -2.13
N CYS A 73 9.48 12.77 -2.42
CA CYS A 73 10.48 12.41 -1.41
C CYS A 73 11.30 13.63 -0.97
N GLY A 74 11.79 13.61 0.27
CA GLY A 74 12.79 14.58 0.76
C GLY A 74 12.26 16.00 1.01
N LEU A 75 10.95 16.25 0.88
CA LEU A 75 10.35 17.54 1.20
C LEU A 75 10.18 17.71 2.71
N ARG A 76 10.95 18.65 3.27
CA ARG A 76 10.78 19.08 4.64
C ARG A 76 9.71 20.18 4.68
N LEU A 77 8.66 20.00 5.48
CA LEU A 77 7.61 21.01 5.67
C LEU A 77 8.12 22.30 6.33
N THR A 78 9.37 22.34 6.78
CA THR A 78 10.02 23.50 7.39
C THR A 78 11.26 23.92 6.60
N HIS A 79 11.28 25.17 6.14
CA HIS A 79 12.30 25.71 5.24
C HIS A 79 13.58 26.21 5.96
N THR A 80 13.82 25.77 7.20
CA THR A 80 14.99 26.17 7.98
C THR A 80 16.08 25.09 7.89
N ARG A 81 17.07 25.32 7.03
CA ARG A 81 18.29 24.50 7.00
C ARG A 81 19.12 24.78 8.26
N GLN A 82 18.96 23.97 9.30
CA GLN A 82 19.93 23.96 10.40
C GLN A 82 21.11 23.07 10.00
N LYS A 83 22.30 23.68 9.91
CA LYS A 83 23.55 22.95 9.68
C LYS A 83 23.98 22.32 11.02
N ARG A 84 23.99 20.98 11.05
CA ARG A 84 24.58 20.10 12.08
C ARG A 84 23.87 20.10 13.44
N ILE A 85 23.43 18.91 13.86
CA ILE A 85 22.85 18.66 15.19
C ILE A 85 24.00 18.35 16.17
N ILE A 86 24.54 19.37 16.84
CA ILE A 86 25.35 19.22 18.07
C ILE A 86 24.78 20.24 19.06
N GLY A 87 24.26 19.78 20.20
CA GLY A 87 23.47 20.63 21.10
C GLY A 87 22.12 21.07 20.50
N GLY A 88 21.47 20.19 19.75
CA GLY A 88 20.22 20.51 19.05
C GLY A 88 19.01 20.64 19.98
N GLU A 89 17.96 21.27 19.43
CA GLU A 89 16.65 21.45 20.07
C GLU A 89 15.65 20.36 19.63
N ASN A 90 14.55 20.22 20.37
CA ASN A 90 13.45 19.34 19.97
C ASN A 90 12.90 19.73 18.58
N SER A 91 12.75 18.74 17.69
CA SER A 91 12.18 18.99 16.37
C SER A 91 10.68 19.29 16.45
N LEU A 92 10.19 20.15 15.55
CA LEU A 92 8.74 20.32 15.34
C LEU A 92 8.11 18.98 14.93
N ARG A 93 6.89 18.72 15.42
CA ARG A 93 6.08 17.57 15.00
C ARG A 93 5.87 17.63 13.48
N GLY A 94 6.16 16.53 12.78
CA GLY A 94 6.07 16.48 11.32
C GLY A 94 7.20 17.23 10.59
N GLY A 95 8.16 17.83 11.31
CA GLY A 95 9.29 18.55 10.71
C GLY A 95 10.29 17.64 9.98
N TRP A 96 10.19 16.33 10.17
CA TRP A 96 10.94 15.29 9.46
C TRP A 96 9.98 14.15 9.10
N PRO A 97 9.15 14.31 8.05
CA PRO A 97 8.04 13.39 7.76
C PRO A 97 8.46 11.93 7.56
N TRP A 98 9.69 11.71 7.10
CA TRP A 98 10.25 10.38 6.87
C TRP A 98 10.83 9.72 8.13
N GLN A 99 10.93 10.41 9.26
CA GLN A 99 11.49 9.84 10.49
C GLN A 99 10.54 8.79 11.08
N ALA A 100 11.01 7.54 11.13
CA ALA A 100 10.27 6.41 11.68
C ALA A 100 11.02 5.78 12.85
N ALA A 101 10.27 5.09 13.71
CA ALA A 101 10.78 4.41 14.90
C ALA A 101 10.36 2.95 14.87
N ILE A 102 11.32 2.03 14.97
CA ILE A 102 11.07 0.60 15.09
C ILE A 102 10.91 0.26 16.56
N ARG A 103 9.72 -0.20 16.95
CA ARG A 103 9.41 -0.60 18.32
C ARG A 103 9.04 -2.08 18.34
N LEU A 104 9.75 -2.87 19.13
CA LEU A 104 9.40 -4.28 19.32
C LEU A 104 8.33 -4.38 20.40
N ARG A 105 7.25 -5.08 20.08
CA ARG A 105 6.19 -5.37 21.05
C ARG A 105 6.73 -6.33 22.10
N VAL A 106 6.62 -5.93 23.37
CA VAL A 106 6.87 -6.81 24.51
C VAL A 106 5.51 -7.30 24.99
N SER A 107 5.44 -8.54 25.45
CA SER A 107 4.20 -9.25 25.82
C SER A 107 3.34 -8.55 26.88
N GLN A 108 3.87 -7.59 27.63
CA GLN A 108 3.15 -6.86 28.68
C GLN A 108 3.57 -5.39 28.80
N GLY A 109 3.54 -4.60 27.71
CA GLY A 109 3.78 -3.15 27.83
C GLY A 109 3.93 -2.35 26.52
N GLU A 110 4.30 -1.08 26.66
CA GLU A 110 4.67 -0.20 25.55
C GLU A 110 5.90 -0.76 24.82
N GLY A 111 5.86 -0.79 23.48
CA GLY A 111 6.94 -1.39 22.69
C GLY A 111 8.28 -0.68 22.88
N ARG A 112 9.34 -1.47 23.13
CA ARG A 112 10.71 -0.97 23.30
C ARG A 112 11.22 -0.41 21.98
N LEU A 113 11.64 0.86 21.98
CA LEU A 113 12.35 1.46 20.84
C LEU A 113 13.65 0.69 20.61
N VAL A 114 13.84 0.23 19.37
CA VAL A 114 15.03 -0.53 18.96
C VAL A 114 15.93 0.31 18.11
N CYS A 115 15.39 0.89 17.05
CA CYS A 115 16.13 1.65 16.07
C CYS A 115 15.28 2.76 15.45
N GLY A 116 15.97 3.73 14.86
CA GLY A 116 15.38 4.62 13.89
C GLY A 116 15.21 3.93 12.53
N ALA A 117 14.36 4.52 11.69
CA ALA A 117 14.19 4.15 10.30
C ALA A 117 13.77 5.38 9.49
N THR A 118 13.86 5.26 8.16
CA THR A 118 13.44 6.32 7.23
C THR A 118 12.40 5.76 6.27
N LEU A 119 11.25 6.42 6.13
CA LEU A 119 10.26 6.09 5.11
C LEU A 119 10.85 6.39 3.71
N ILE A 120 10.88 5.39 2.84
CA ILE A 120 11.35 5.53 1.44
C ILE A 120 10.21 5.39 0.43
N SER A 121 9.07 4.84 0.85
CA SER A 121 7.84 4.72 0.06
C SER A 121 6.65 4.49 1.00
N SER A 122 5.42 4.48 0.48
CA SER A 122 4.19 4.27 1.25
C SER A 122 4.16 2.97 2.06
N CYS A 123 4.93 1.96 1.64
CA CYS A 123 4.98 0.64 2.28
C CYS A 123 6.39 0.18 2.67
N TRP A 124 7.40 1.04 2.53
CA TRP A 124 8.80 0.65 2.72
C TRP A 124 9.53 1.61 3.65
N ILE A 125 10.21 1.05 4.64
CA ILE A 125 11.16 1.75 5.51
C ILE A 125 12.57 1.21 5.27
N LEU A 126 13.57 2.09 5.36
CA LEU A 126 14.98 1.75 5.38
C LEU A 126 15.51 1.88 6.81
N THR A 127 16.27 0.89 7.27
CA THR A 127 16.96 0.90 8.57
C THR A 127 18.25 0.10 8.47
N SER A 128 19.04 0.07 9.54
CA SER A 128 20.27 -0.71 9.57
C SER A 128 20.00 -2.19 9.84
N ALA A 129 20.68 -3.07 9.12
CA ALA A 129 20.55 -4.52 9.33
C ALA A 129 20.94 -4.97 10.75
N HIS A 130 21.85 -4.25 11.43
CA HIS A 130 22.24 -4.57 12.80
C HIS A 130 21.11 -4.35 13.82
N CYS A 131 20.04 -3.66 13.46
CA CYS A 131 18.85 -3.50 14.30
C CYS A 131 18.10 -4.82 14.52
N PHE A 132 18.33 -5.82 13.67
CA PHE A 132 17.64 -7.12 13.70
C PHE A 132 18.59 -8.31 13.82
N LYS A 133 19.90 -8.12 13.62
CA LYS A 133 20.88 -9.15 13.94
C LYS A 133 21.03 -9.22 15.46
N ARG A 134 20.83 -10.42 16.00
CA ARG A 134 21.16 -10.77 17.38
C ARG A 134 22.66 -10.97 17.51
#